data_AF-A0A916LGM5-F1
#
_entry.id   AF-A0A916LGM5-F1
#
_cell.length_a   1.000
_cell.length_b   1.000
_cell.length_c   1.000
_cell.angle_alpha   90.00
_cell.angle_beta   90.00
_cell.angle_gamma   90.00
#
_symmetry.space_group_name_H-M   'P 1'
#
loop_
_entity.id
_entity.type
_entity.pdbx_description
1 polymer ?
#
loop_
_entity_poly.entity_id
_entity_poly.type
_entity_poly.pdbx_seq_one_letter_code
_entity_poly.pdbx_strand_id
1 'polypeptide(L)'
;MLLLPVTPTPAPLHHNKDHDRLGRTIDVDGVSRSYWDQLKWNALANIAGTPATTMPITTTATGLPIGIQAMGPAGGDRTTVEFAALLTEVLGGFRVPPL
;
A
#
# COMPACT_ATOMS: atom_id res chain seq x y z
N MET A 1 -12.51 -11.62 -4.46
CA MET A 1 -11.52 -10.80 -3.73
C MET A 1 -10.42 -10.45 -4.70
N LEU A 2 -9.96 -9.20 -4.70
CA LEU A 2 -8.86 -8.71 -5.53
C LEU A 2 -7.71 -8.32 -4.62
N LEU A 3 -6.49 -8.73 -4.98
CA LEU A 3 -5.27 -8.32 -4.30
C LEU A 3 -4.57 -7.26 -5.14
N LEU A 4 -4.19 -6.17 -4.49
CA LEU A 4 -3.58 -5.01 -5.12
C LEU A 4 -2.41 -4.55 -4.23
N PRO A 5 -1.31 -4.04 -4.79
CA PRO A 5 -0.33 -3.33 -3.97
C PRO A 5 -0.97 -2.10 -3.34
N VAL A 6 -0.47 -1.66 -2.18
CA VAL A 6 -0.95 -0.43 -1.54
C VAL A 6 -0.44 0.80 -2.28
N THR A 7 0.85 0.76 -2.64
CA THR A 7 1.58 1.79 -3.37
C THR A 7 2.58 1.13 -4.33
N PRO A 8 3.01 1.80 -5.41
CA PRO A 8 3.97 1.25 -6.36
C PRO A 8 5.41 1.23 -5.83
N THR A 9 5.67 1.96 -4.73
CA THR A 9 6.99 2.08 -4.10
C THR A 9 6.87 1.96 -2.59
N PRO A 10 7.95 1.57 -1.89
CA PRO A 10 8.09 1.79 -0.45
C PRO A 10 8.10 3.30 -0.15
N ALA A 11 8.14 3.67 1.13
CA ALA A 11 8.17 5.07 1.55
C ALA A 11 9.23 5.89 0.76
N PRO A 12 8.82 6.87 -0.07
CA PRO A 12 9.76 7.66 -0.84
C PRO A 12 10.51 8.64 0.07
N LEU A 13 11.76 8.95 -0.29
CA LEU A 13 12.61 9.87 0.48
C LEU A 13 11.89 11.20 0.74
N HIS A 14 12.10 11.76 1.93
CA HIS A 14 11.60 13.09 2.27
C HIS A 14 12.16 14.11 1.29
N HIS A 15 11.32 15.03 0.85
CA HIS A 15 11.73 16.14 -0.01
C HIS A 15 11.77 17.42 0.82
N ASN A 16 12.75 18.29 0.54
CA ASN A 16 12.98 19.52 1.30
C ASN A 16 12.29 20.73 0.64
N LYS A 17 11.19 20.51 -0.08
CA LYS A 17 10.47 21.56 -0.81
C LYS A 17 9.03 21.58 -0.36
N ASP A 18 8.64 22.58 0.44
CA ASP A 18 7.37 22.56 1.18
C ASP A 18 6.11 22.38 0.30
N HIS A 19 6.12 22.78 -0.97
CA HIS A 19 4.88 22.94 -1.75
C HIS A 19 4.85 22.36 -3.17
N ASP A 20 5.69 21.40 -3.54
CA ASP A 20 5.60 20.78 -4.88
C ASP A 20 4.82 19.45 -4.88
N ARG A 21 3.54 19.50 -4.49
CA ARG A 21 2.65 18.31 -4.50
C ARG A 21 2.27 17.85 -5.91
N LEU A 22 2.37 18.73 -6.91
CA LEU A 22 1.92 18.45 -8.28
C LEU A 22 3.07 18.07 -9.23
N GLY A 23 4.30 18.49 -8.95
CA GLY A 23 5.49 18.18 -9.76
C GLY A 23 6.37 17.06 -9.22
N ARG A 24 6.07 16.51 -8.03
CA ARG A 24 6.87 15.42 -7.45
C ARG A 24 6.76 14.15 -8.29
N THR A 25 7.90 13.50 -8.49
CA THR A 25 7.98 12.19 -9.13
C THR A 25 8.49 11.13 -8.16
N ILE A 26 8.21 9.87 -8.50
CA ILE A 26 8.75 8.67 -7.88
C ILE A 26 9.35 7.79 -8.98
N ASP A 27 10.40 7.05 -8.65
CA ASP A 27 10.92 6.01 -9.55
C ASP A 27 10.16 4.71 -9.32
N VAL A 28 9.65 4.12 -10.39
CA VAL A 28 9.01 2.79 -10.37
C VAL A 28 9.65 1.98 -11.48
N ASP A 29 10.47 0.99 -11.08
CA ASP A 29 11.23 0.13 -11.99
C ASP A 29 12.07 0.92 -13.02
N GLY A 30 12.75 1.99 -12.56
CA GLY A 30 13.58 2.86 -13.41
C GLY A 30 12.79 3.86 -14.26
N VAL A 31 11.47 3.93 -14.08
CA VAL A 31 10.60 4.88 -14.78
C VAL A 31 10.15 5.98 -13.82
N SER A 32 10.47 7.22 -14.15
CA SER A 32 9.94 8.40 -13.46
C SER A 32 8.44 8.51 -13.69
N ARG A 33 7.67 8.44 -12.60
CA ARG A 33 6.20 8.53 -12.59
C ARG A 33 5.74 9.65 -11.67
N SER A 34 4.51 10.13 -11.89
CA SER A 34 3.86 11.09 -11.01
C SER A 34 3.77 10.53 -9.59
N TYR A 35 4.02 11.37 -8.57
CA TYR A 35 3.82 11.00 -7.17
C TYR A 35 2.39 10.51 -6.89
N TRP A 36 1.42 11.02 -7.65
CA TRP A 36 0.00 10.63 -7.56
C TRP A 36 -0.27 9.18 -7.97
N ASP A 37 0.68 8.50 -8.62
CA ASP A 37 0.58 7.07 -8.91
C ASP A 37 0.50 6.21 -7.63
N GLN A 38 0.90 6.76 -6.48
CA GLN A 38 0.67 6.12 -5.18
C GLN A 38 -0.80 5.91 -4.82
N LEU A 39 -1.71 6.71 -5.38
CA LEU A 39 -3.13 6.62 -5.06
C LEU A 39 -3.93 5.72 -6.02
N LYS A 40 -3.28 5.08 -7.00
CA LYS A 40 -4.01 4.37 -8.06
C LYS A 40 -4.81 3.18 -7.52
N TRP A 41 -4.26 2.43 -6.58
CA TRP A 41 -4.88 1.20 -6.09
C TRP A 41 -5.92 1.44 -5.00
N ASN A 42 -5.68 2.35 -4.06
CA ASN A 42 -6.67 2.70 -3.04
C ASN A 42 -7.84 3.53 -3.60
N ALA A 43 -7.62 4.33 -4.65
CA ALA A 43 -8.70 5.07 -5.31
C ALA A 43 -9.80 4.13 -5.87
N LEU A 44 -9.45 2.92 -6.29
CA LEU A 44 -10.43 1.92 -6.75
C LEU A 44 -11.43 1.56 -5.64
N ALA A 45 -10.94 1.32 -4.43
CA ALA A 45 -11.78 1.02 -3.28
C ALA A 45 -12.66 2.21 -2.89
N ASN A 46 -12.09 3.42 -2.89
CA ASN A 46 -12.80 4.66 -2.57
C ASN A 46 -13.95 4.93 -3.56
N ILE A 47 -13.71 4.75 -4.86
CA ILE A 47 -14.72 5.00 -5.90
C ILE A 47 -15.78 3.89 -5.90
N ALA A 48 -15.37 2.63 -5.74
CA ALA A 48 -16.30 1.49 -5.71
C ALA A 48 -17.14 1.43 -4.42
N GLY A 49 -16.70 2.08 -3.34
CA GLY A 49 -17.36 2.01 -2.04
C GLY A 49 -17.32 0.62 -1.39
N THR A 50 -16.42 -0.24 -1.85
CA THR A 50 -16.25 -1.61 -1.35
C THR A 50 -15.14 -1.70 -0.32
N PRO A 51 -15.22 -2.67 0.62
CA PRO A 51 -14.19 -2.84 1.64
C PRO A 51 -12.82 -3.16 1.04
N ALA A 52 -11.78 -2.55 1.61
CA ALA A 52 -10.39 -2.86 1.34
C ALA A 52 -9.58 -2.83 2.63
N THR A 53 -8.90 -3.93 2.95
CA THR A 53 -8.04 -4.06 4.15
C THR A 53 -6.59 -4.13 3.71
N THR A 54 -5.74 -3.28 4.27
CA THR A 54 -4.29 -3.26 4.01
C THR A 54 -3.53 -4.03 5.08
N MET A 55 -2.53 -4.81 4.67
CA MET A 55 -1.63 -5.53 5.57
C MET A 55 -0.18 -5.53 5.06
N PRO A 56 0.82 -5.54 5.96
CA PRO A 56 2.22 -5.71 5.58
C PRO A 56 2.49 -7.14 5.10
N ILE A 57 3.34 -7.28 4.08
CA ILE A 57 3.75 -8.59 3.54
C ILE A 57 5.25 -8.83 3.63
N THR A 58 6.07 -7.77 3.59
CA THR A 58 7.54 -7.86 3.68
C THR A 58 8.14 -6.48 3.90
N THR A 59 9.47 -6.41 3.93
CA THR A 59 10.26 -5.18 3.93
C THR A 59 11.25 -5.19 2.77
N THR A 60 11.64 -4.01 2.29
CA THR A 60 12.77 -3.86 1.37
C THR A 60 14.07 -4.29 2.05
N ALA A 61 15.15 -4.41 1.26
CA ALA A 61 16.50 -4.62 1.80
C ALA A 61 16.97 -3.51 2.76
N THR A 62 16.38 -2.31 2.63
CA THR A 62 16.63 -1.15 3.51
C THR A 62 15.67 -1.05 4.69
N GLY A 63 14.80 -2.06 4.89
CA GLY A 63 13.87 -2.12 6.02
C GLY A 63 12.56 -1.34 5.85
N LEU A 64 12.27 -0.81 4.66
CA LEU A 64 11.02 -0.08 4.42
C LEU A 64 9.85 -1.07 4.21
N PRO A 65 8.68 -0.86 4.85
CA PRO A 65 7.54 -1.77 4.70
C PRO A 65 6.98 -1.82 3.28
N ILE A 66 6.56 -3.01 2.85
CA ILE A 66 5.75 -3.26 1.65
C ILE A 66 4.45 -3.94 2.09
N GLY A 67 3.33 -3.46 1.56
CA GLY A 67 2.00 -3.98 1.89
C GLY A 67 1.15 -4.28 0.66
N ILE A 68 0.11 -5.07 0.88
CA ILE A 68 -0.97 -5.30 -0.08
C ILE A 68 -2.31 -4.87 0.53
N GLN A 69 -3.28 -4.58 -0.33
CA GLN A 69 -4.68 -4.45 0.05
C GLN A 69 -5.49 -5.62 -0.53
N ALA A 70 -6.40 -6.15 0.29
CA ALA A 70 -7.42 -7.11 -0.11
C ALA A 70 -8.76 -6.40 -0.25
N MET A 71 -9.28 -6.32 -1.48
CA MET A 71 -10.56 -5.68 -1.81
C MET A 71 -11.67 -6.74 -1.98
N GLY A 72 -12.74 -6.58 -1.21
CA GLY A 72 -13.89 -7.49 -1.16
C GLY A 72 -15.12 -6.96 -1.90
N PRO A 73 -16.20 -7.76 -2.02
CA PRO A 73 -17.50 -7.27 -2.48
C PRO A 73 -18.13 -6.31 -1.44
N ALA A 74 -19.16 -5.56 -1.83
CA ALA A 74 -19.93 -4.72 -0.91
C ALA A 74 -20.44 -5.53 0.30
N GLY A 75 -20.24 -5.01 1.52
CA GLY A 75 -20.57 -5.70 2.78
C GLY A 75 -19.60 -6.83 3.18
N GLY A 76 -18.51 -7.02 2.44
CA GLY A 76 -17.52 -8.07 2.65
C GLY A 76 -16.41 -7.77 3.66
N ASP A 77 -16.58 -6.76 4.52
CA ASP A 77 -15.55 -6.24 5.44
C ASP A 77 -14.94 -7.33 6.33
N ARG A 78 -15.78 -8.19 6.91
CA ARG A 78 -15.30 -9.29 7.75
C ARG A 78 -14.38 -10.24 6.98
N THR A 79 -14.66 -10.48 5.70
CA THR A 79 -13.86 -11.37 4.85
C THR A 79 -12.50 -10.75 4.53
N THR A 80 -12.42 -9.44 4.27
CA THR A 80 -11.14 -8.79 3.97
C THR A 80 -10.25 -8.70 5.22
N VAL A 81 -10.86 -8.47 6.40
CA VAL A 81 -10.15 -8.47 7.69
C VAL A 81 -9.66 -9.88 8.07
N GLU A 82 -10.51 -10.89 7.93
CA GLU A 82 -10.13 -12.29 8.21
C GLU A 82 -8.99 -12.75 7.30
N PHE A 83 -9.07 -12.42 6.00
CA PHE A 83 -7.99 -12.72 5.07
C PHE A 83 -6.68 -12.03 5.46
N ALA A 84 -6.74 -10.78 5.94
CA ALA A 84 -5.55 -10.10 6.45
C ALA A 84 -4.96 -10.80 7.67
N ALA A 85 -5.78 -11.22 8.63
CA ALA A 85 -5.33 -11.98 9.80
C ALA A 85 -4.61 -13.27 9.39
N LEU A 86 -5.25 -14.11 8.57
CA LEU A 86 -4.70 -15.37 8.07
C LEU A 86 -3.39 -15.16 7.30
N LEU A 87 -3.31 -14.13 6.46
CA LEU A 87 -2.09 -13.85 5.71
C LEU A 87 -0.94 -13.42 6.65
N THR A 88 -1.23 -12.63 7.67
CA THR A 88 -0.20 -12.22 8.63
C THR A 88 0.32 -13.37 9.49
N GLU A 89 -0.47 -14.41 9.74
CA GLU A 89 0.01 -15.65 10.39
C GLU A 89 1.04 -16.37 9.52
N VAL A 90 0.87 -16.36 8.20
CA VAL A 90 1.80 -17.00 7.26
C VAL A 90 3.07 -16.17 7.05
N LEU A 91 2.95 -14.85 6.97
CA LEU A 91 4.05 -13.96 6.59
C LEU A 91 4.75 -13.28 7.77
N GLY A 92 4.21 -13.39 8.98
CA GLY A 92 4.75 -12.77 10.20
C GLY A 92 4.29 -11.33 10.47
N GLY A 93 3.45 -10.76 9.60
CA GLY A 93 2.74 -9.50 9.84
C GLY A 93 3.61 -8.27 10.12
N PHE A 94 3.13 -7.40 11.01
CA PHE A 94 3.78 -6.13 11.36
C PHE A 94 5.08 -6.35 12.13
N ARG A 95 6.11 -5.58 11.76
CA ARG A 95 7.39 -5.51 12.49
C ARG A 95 7.59 -4.11 13.04
N VAL A 96 7.91 -4.02 14.32
CA VAL A 96 8.20 -2.76 15.00
C VAL A 96 9.43 -2.10 14.33
N PRO A 97 9.33 -0.83 13.87
CA PRO A 97 10.47 -0.11 13.34
C PRO A 97 11.59 0.08 14.39
N PRO A 98 12.86 0.18 13.97
CA PRO A 98 13.95 0.52 14.88
C PRO A 98 13.73 1.92 15.50
N LEU A 99 14.23 2.09 16.73
CA LEU A 99 14.23 3.37 17.45
C LEU A 99 15.22 4.37 16.85
#